data_AF-A0A382Q6Q3-F1
#
_entry.id   AF-A0A382Q6Q3-F1
#
_cell.length_a   1.000
_cell.length_b   1.000
_cell.length_c   1.000
_cell.angle_alpha   90.00
_cell.angle_beta   90.00
_cell.angle_gamma   90.00
#
_symmetry.space_group_name_H-M   'P 1'
#
loop_
_entity.id
_entity.type
_entity.pdbx_description
1 polymer ?
#
loop_
_entity_poly.entity_id
_entity_poly.type
_entity_poly.pdbx_seq_one_letter_code
_entity_poly.pdbx_strand_id
1 'polypeptide(L)'
;MTTDISQIRPAALAYRYEFAPDEVTDIVACTKTHGFCVVRGLLPDSLVDILQSEVRRVVDPNGTLGPGESRTHLSFIEEATEVWEPWLGHEPFMNLHHTLLSTDQICFHRSAAIIRNPGSAPVG
;
A
#
# COMPACT_ATOMS: atom_id res chain seq x y z
N MET A 1 -4.36 20.77 -16.52
CA MET A 1 -3.21 21.35 -15.80
C MET A 1 -2.45 20.20 -15.18
N THR A 2 -1.22 19.95 -15.59
CA THR A 2 -0.38 18.88 -15.04
C THR A 2 0.12 19.36 -13.68
N THR A 3 -0.34 18.76 -12.59
CA THR A 3 0.19 19.07 -11.25
C THR A 3 1.65 18.62 -11.21
N ASP A 4 2.57 19.57 -11.21
CA ASP A 4 4.00 19.30 -11.08
C ASP A 4 4.30 18.77 -9.67
N ILE A 5 4.38 17.45 -9.56
CA ILE A 5 4.65 16.74 -8.31
C ILE A 5 6.13 16.79 -7.90
N SER A 6 7.02 17.35 -8.73
CA SER A 6 8.45 17.49 -8.38
C SER A 6 8.69 18.43 -7.20
N GLN A 7 7.67 19.21 -6.81
CA GLN A 7 7.72 20.15 -5.68
C GLN A 7 7.19 19.55 -4.37
N ILE A 8 6.59 18.37 -4.40
CA ILE A 8 6.11 17.70 -3.18
C ILE A 8 7.33 17.20 -2.40
N ARG A 9 7.66 17.91 -1.31
CA ARG A 9 8.69 17.49 -0.37
C ARG A 9 8.05 16.68 0.76
N PRO A 10 8.69 15.60 1.23
CA PRO A 10 8.26 14.93 2.45
C PRO A 10 8.12 15.93 3.60
N ALA A 11 7.11 15.74 4.44
CA ALA A 11 6.96 16.56 5.63
C ALA A 11 8.20 16.40 6.53
N ALA A 12 8.77 17.52 6.96
CA ALA A 12 9.85 17.52 7.95
C ALA A 12 9.25 17.23 9.33
N LEU A 13 9.14 15.95 9.67
CA LEU A 13 8.63 15.51 10.97
C LEU A 13 9.75 15.53 12.00
N ALA A 14 9.40 15.87 13.24
CA ALA A 14 10.36 15.95 14.36
C ALA A 14 10.81 14.57 14.89
N TYR A 15 10.38 13.48 14.25
CA TYR A 15 10.65 12.11 14.62
C TYR A 15 10.98 11.27 13.39
N ARG A 16 11.70 10.16 13.61
CA ARG A 16 11.96 9.17 12.57
C ARG A 16 10.69 8.38 12.31
N TYR A 17 10.22 8.37 11.07
CA TYR A 17 9.01 7.65 10.66
C TYR A 17 9.29 6.56 9.61
N GLU A 18 10.54 6.39 9.18
CA GLU A 18 10.96 5.39 8.19
C GLU A 18 11.83 4.32 8.84
N PHE A 19 11.55 3.06 8.53
CA PHE A 19 12.14 1.88 9.18
C PHE A 19 12.45 0.79 8.16
N ALA A 20 13.42 -0.06 8.47
CA ALA A 20 13.62 -1.35 7.82
C ALA A 20 12.69 -2.43 8.43
N PRO A 21 12.38 -3.52 7.71
CA PRO A 21 11.40 -4.52 8.16
C PRO A 21 11.76 -5.22 9.48
N ASP A 22 13.03 -5.31 9.82
CA ASP A 22 13.55 -5.94 11.04
C ASP A 22 13.50 -5.05 12.29
N GLU A 23 13.22 -3.74 12.14
CA GLU A 23 13.14 -2.77 13.23
C GLU A 23 11.75 -2.79 13.92
N VAL A 24 11.22 -3.99 14.19
CA VAL A 24 9.82 -4.22 14.58
C VAL A 24 9.43 -3.47 15.86
N THR A 25 10.31 -3.43 16.86
CA THR A 25 10.05 -2.69 18.11
C THR A 25 9.82 -1.20 17.86
N ASP A 26 10.64 -0.58 17.01
CA ASP A 26 10.54 0.84 16.70
C ASP A 26 9.32 1.14 15.80
N ILE A 27 9.00 0.24 14.87
CA ILE A 27 7.79 0.32 14.03
C ILE A 27 6.53 0.34 14.92
N VAL A 28 6.44 -0.59 15.88
CA VAL A 28 5.30 -0.67 16.80
C VAL A 28 5.22 0.58 17.67
N ALA A 29 6.34 1.05 18.21
CA ALA A 29 6.39 2.26 19.03
C ALA A 29 5.95 3.50 18.23
N CYS A 30 6.52 3.71 17.04
CA CYS A 30 6.17 4.84 16.17
C CYS A 30 4.69 4.81 15.78
N THR A 31 4.16 3.65 15.38
CA THR A 31 2.75 3.51 14.99
C THR A 31 1.82 3.79 16.16
N LYS A 32 2.14 3.31 17.38
CA LYS A 32 1.34 3.59 18.59
C LYS A 32 1.39 5.06 19.01
N THR A 33 2.54 5.71 18.91
CA THR A 33 2.73 7.09 19.37
C THR A 33 2.23 8.13 18.35
N HIS A 34 2.44 7.88 17.05
CA HIS A 34 2.21 8.86 16.00
C HIS A 34 1.10 8.49 15.01
N GLY A 35 0.56 7.27 15.09
CA GLY A 35 -0.54 6.79 14.24
C GLY A 35 -0.11 6.27 12.86
N PHE A 36 1.16 6.42 12.46
CA PHE A 36 1.70 5.85 11.23
C PHE A 36 3.22 5.68 11.28
N CYS A 37 3.74 4.89 10.35
CA CYS A 37 5.14 4.82 9.97
C CYS A 37 5.26 4.33 8.51
N VAL A 38 6.47 4.31 7.98
CA VAL A 38 6.82 3.77 6.65
C VAL A 38 7.84 2.66 6.84
N VAL A 39 7.52 1.46 6.39
CA VAL A 39 8.45 0.32 6.37
C VAL A 39 8.95 0.14 4.94
N ARG A 40 10.23 0.38 4.70
CA ARG A 40 10.83 0.29 3.36
C ARG A 40 11.25 -1.14 3.03
N GLY A 41 11.08 -1.53 1.77
CA GLY A 41 11.50 -2.85 1.29
C GLY A 41 10.75 -4.01 1.95
N LEU A 42 9.53 -3.77 2.45
CA LEU A 42 8.73 -4.82 3.08
C LEU A 42 8.30 -5.90 2.07
N LEU A 43 7.96 -5.49 0.85
CA LEU A 43 7.60 -6.39 -0.25
C LEU A 43 8.76 -6.46 -1.26
N PRO A 44 9.09 -7.64 -1.79
CA PRO A 44 10.07 -7.76 -2.87
C PRO A 44 9.51 -7.18 -4.17
N ASP A 45 10.40 -6.70 -5.04
CA ASP A 45 10.03 -6.07 -6.33
C ASP A 45 9.13 -6.98 -7.18
N SER A 46 9.40 -8.29 -7.20
CA SER A 46 8.58 -9.26 -7.94
C SER A 46 7.13 -9.30 -7.47
N LEU A 47 6.87 -9.16 -6.17
CA LEU A 47 5.51 -9.11 -5.63
C LEU A 47 4.84 -7.77 -5.93
N VAL A 48 5.62 -6.67 -5.90
CA VAL A 48 5.13 -5.35 -6.29
C VAL A 48 4.70 -5.34 -7.76
N ASP A 49 5.46 -5.97 -8.65
CA ASP A 49 5.12 -6.07 -10.07
C ASP A 49 3.82 -6.86 -10.30
N ILE A 50 3.63 -7.98 -9.60
CA ILE A 50 2.38 -8.76 -9.65
C ILE A 50 1.20 -7.92 -9.14
N LEU A 51 1.34 -7.24 -8.00
CA LEU A 51 0.31 -6.35 -7.45
C LEU A 51 -0.04 -5.24 -8.44
N GLN A 52 0.94 -4.60 -9.07
CA GLN A 52 0.68 -3.56 -10.07
C GLN A 52 -0.06 -4.10 -11.29
N SER A 53 0.30 -5.29 -11.77
CA SER A 53 -0.38 -5.95 -12.89
C SER A 53 -1.85 -6.23 -12.55
N GLU A 54 -2.11 -6.83 -11.38
CA GLU A 54 -3.47 -7.14 -10.93
C GLU A 54 -4.30 -5.87 -10.69
N VAL A 55 -3.71 -4.81 -10.13
CA VAL A 55 -4.39 -3.51 -9.99
C VAL A 55 -4.83 -2.98 -11.35
N ARG A 56 -3.97 -3.02 -12.37
CA ARG A 56 -4.35 -2.58 -13.73
C ARG A 56 -5.46 -3.47 -14.31
N ARG A 57 -5.31 -4.79 -14.21
CA ARG A 57 -6.29 -5.75 -14.75
C ARG A 57 -7.67 -5.59 -14.11
N VAL A 58 -7.74 -5.41 -12.79
CA VAL A 58 -9.01 -5.32 -12.05
C VAL A 58 -9.60 -3.91 -12.12
N VAL A 59 -8.80 -2.87 -11.88
CA VAL A 59 -9.31 -1.50 -11.78
C VAL A 59 -9.55 -0.89 -13.17
N ASP A 60 -8.68 -1.14 -14.14
CA ASP A 60 -8.78 -0.56 -15.49
C ASP A 60 -8.44 -1.56 -16.60
N PRO A 61 -9.23 -2.64 -16.76
CA PRO A 61 -8.95 -3.72 -17.72
C PRO A 61 -8.82 -3.24 -19.17
N ASN A 62 -9.51 -2.14 -19.50
CA ASN A 62 -9.55 -1.59 -20.85
C ASN A 62 -8.60 -0.39 -21.05
N GLY A 63 -7.85 0.00 -20.02
CA GLY A 63 -6.91 1.13 -20.09
C GLY A 63 -7.61 2.47 -20.42
N THR A 64 -8.82 2.69 -19.91
CA THR A 64 -9.64 3.86 -20.28
C THR A 64 -9.45 5.06 -19.35
N LEU A 65 -8.70 4.92 -18.25
CA LEU A 65 -8.47 6.05 -17.35
C LEU A 65 -7.67 7.16 -18.04
N GLY A 66 -8.29 8.33 -18.15
CA GLY A 66 -7.67 9.54 -18.68
C GLY A 66 -6.80 10.28 -17.67
N PRO A 67 -6.08 11.32 -18.11
CA PRO A 67 -5.38 12.25 -17.22
C PRO A 67 -6.35 12.92 -16.25
N GLY A 68 -5.94 13.09 -14.99
CA GLY A 68 -6.79 13.67 -13.95
C GLY A 68 -7.84 12.73 -13.37
N GLU A 69 -8.02 11.54 -13.94
CA GLU A 69 -9.02 10.58 -13.47
C GLU A 69 -8.44 9.64 -12.42
N SER A 70 -9.31 9.18 -11.52
CA SER A 70 -8.99 8.15 -10.54
C SER A 70 -10.11 7.13 -10.50
N ARG A 71 -9.77 5.88 -10.19
CA ARG A 71 -10.76 4.82 -10.03
C ARG A 71 -10.36 3.93 -8.86
N THR A 72 -11.38 3.54 -8.10
CA THR A 72 -11.25 2.70 -6.91
C THR A 72 -12.06 1.43 -7.10
N HIS A 73 -11.48 0.29 -6.79
CA HIS A 73 -12.16 -1.00 -6.73
C HIS A 73 -12.17 -1.49 -5.28
N LEU A 74 -13.36 -1.61 -4.66
CA LEU A 74 -13.54 -1.86 -3.22
C LEU A 74 -13.57 -3.35 -2.82
N SER A 75 -13.51 -4.25 -3.80
CA SER A 75 -13.44 -5.70 -3.60
C SER A 75 -12.21 -6.28 -4.32
N PHE A 76 -11.09 -5.55 -4.33
CA PHE A 76 -9.90 -5.91 -5.11
C PHE A 76 -9.44 -7.35 -4.88
N ILE A 77 -9.37 -7.77 -3.61
CA ILE A 77 -8.90 -9.10 -3.24
C ILE A 77 -9.81 -10.20 -3.79
N GLU A 78 -11.11 -9.95 -4.00
CA GLU A 78 -12.02 -10.97 -4.55
C GLU A 78 -11.75 -11.26 -6.03
N GLU A 79 -11.12 -10.33 -6.74
CA GLU A 79 -10.84 -10.44 -8.18
C GLU A 79 -9.36 -10.61 -8.52
N ALA A 80 -8.45 -10.24 -7.61
CA ALA A 80 -7.01 -10.30 -7.79
C ALA A 80 -6.45 -11.70 -7.49
N THR A 81 -6.87 -12.69 -8.29
CA THR A 81 -6.62 -14.10 -8.02
C THR A 81 -5.15 -14.51 -8.09
N GLU A 82 -4.32 -13.80 -8.86
CA GLU A 82 -2.90 -14.18 -9.02
C GLU A 82 -2.01 -13.73 -7.87
N VAL A 83 -2.47 -12.78 -7.05
CA VAL A 83 -1.62 -12.16 -6.02
C VAL A 83 -1.85 -12.69 -4.61
N TRP A 84 -2.93 -13.43 -4.36
CA TRP A 84 -3.28 -13.93 -3.03
C TRP A 84 -2.17 -14.72 -2.37
N GLU A 85 -1.82 -15.85 -2.97
CA GLU A 85 -0.84 -16.78 -2.41
C GLU A 85 0.53 -16.12 -2.22
N PRO A 86 1.12 -15.42 -3.22
CA PRO A 86 2.43 -14.82 -3.03
C PRO A 86 2.40 -13.64 -2.05
N TRP A 87 1.29 -12.88 -1.95
CA TRP A 87 1.19 -11.77 -1.00
C TRP A 87 0.98 -12.25 0.43
N LEU A 88 0.01 -13.13 0.66
CA LEU A 88 -0.32 -13.64 1.99
C LEU A 88 0.67 -14.70 2.48
N GLY A 89 1.43 -15.31 1.56
CA GLY A 89 2.55 -16.18 1.89
C GLY A 89 3.86 -15.43 2.18
N HIS A 90 3.93 -14.11 1.98
CA HIS A 90 5.14 -13.34 2.22
C HIS A 90 5.34 -13.08 3.72
N GLU A 91 6.14 -13.93 4.37
CA GLU A 91 6.34 -13.93 5.82
C GLU A 91 6.70 -12.56 6.42
N PRO A 92 7.61 -11.74 5.86
CA PRO A 92 7.91 -10.42 6.42
C PRO A 92 6.68 -9.51 6.54
N PHE A 93 5.78 -9.54 5.55
CA PHE A 93 4.55 -8.77 5.58
C PHE A 93 3.59 -9.30 6.66
N MET A 94 3.38 -10.61 6.73
CA MET A 94 2.47 -11.23 7.69
C MET A 94 2.97 -11.13 9.12
N ASN A 95 4.25 -11.40 9.37
CA ASN A 95 4.86 -11.30 10.69
C ASN A 95 4.79 -9.89 11.26
N LEU A 96 4.94 -8.87 10.41
CA LEU A 96 4.77 -7.48 10.82
C LEU A 96 3.33 -7.21 11.27
N HIS A 97 2.32 -7.66 10.51
CA HIS A 97 0.91 -7.50 10.87
C HIS A 97 0.56 -8.26 12.15
N HIS A 98 1.03 -9.49 12.30
CA HIS A 98 0.82 -10.26 13.53
C HIS A 98 1.38 -9.54 14.76
N THR A 99 2.57 -8.95 14.61
CA THR A 99 3.20 -8.20 15.70
C THR A 99 2.44 -6.91 16.02
N LEU A 100 2.04 -6.15 15.00
CA LEU A 100 1.26 -4.92 15.17
C LEU A 100 -0.09 -5.17 15.84
N LEU A 101 -0.76 -6.25 15.48
CA LEU A 101 -2.09 -6.62 15.99
C LEU A 101 -2.04 -7.50 17.24
N SER A 102 -0.85 -7.96 17.64
CA SER A 102 -0.65 -8.87 18.77
C SER A 102 -1.46 -10.18 18.66
N THR A 103 -1.68 -10.66 17.43
CA THR A 103 -2.43 -11.88 17.13
C THR A 103 -2.08 -12.38 15.73
N ASP A 104 -2.07 -13.70 15.53
CA ASP A 104 -1.99 -14.37 14.22
C ASP A 104 -3.37 -14.68 13.63
N GLN A 105 -4.43 -14.49 14.40
CA GLN A 105 -5.82 -14.65 13.96
C GLN A 105 -6.30 -13.37 13.26
N ILE A 106 -5.81 -13.16 12.04
CA ILE A 106 -6.15 -11.99 11.24
C ILE A 106 -7.08 -12.34 10.09
N CYS A 107 -7.95 -11.40 9.72
CA CYS A 107 -8.79 -11.50 8.54
C CYS A 107 -8.80 -10.15 7.81
N PHE A 108 -9.12 -10.18 6.52
CA PHE A 108 -9.38 -8.96 5.79
C PHE A 108 -10.73 -8.39 6.20
N HIS A 109 -10.74 -7.16 6.71
CA HIS A 109 -11.97 -6.39 6.83
C HIS A 109 -12.45 -5.95 5.45
N ARG A 110 -11.53 -5.39 4.65
CA ARG A 110 -11.76 -4.92 3.28
C ARG A 110 -10.46 -4.94 2.50
N SER A 111 -10.57 -4.86 1.19
CA SER A 111 -9.44 -4.60 0.29
C SER A 111 -9.82 -3.51 -0.70
N ALA A 112 -8.88 -2.70 -1.13
CA ALA A 112 -9.14 -1.76 -2.20
C ALA A 112 -7.91 -1.57 -3.06
N ALA A 113 -8.13 -1.42 -4.35
CA ALA A 113 -7.12 -0.98 -5.31
C ALA A 113 -7.55 0.38 -5.86
N ILE A 114 -6.58 1.29 -5.99
CA ILE A 114 -6.82 2.67 -6.42
C ILE A 114 -5.79 3.02 -7.48
N ILE A 115 -6.26 3.42 -8.66
CA ILE A 115 -5.42 4.09 -9.67
C ILE A 115 -5.72 5.58 -9.57
N ARG A 116 -4.66 6.39 -9.43
CA ARG A 116 -4.74 7.86 -9.46
C ARG A 116 -3.79 8.36 -10.54
N ASN A 117 -4.32 8.86 -11.65
CA ASN A 117 -3.48 9.42 -12.71
C ASN A 117 -2.98 10.82 -12.33
N PRO A 118 -1.89 11.29 -12.94
CA PRO A 118 -1.43 12.66 -12.76
C PRO A 118 -2.56 13.68 -12.96
N GLY A 119 -2.71 14.60 -12.02
CA GLY A 119 -3.79 15.60 -12.00
C GLY A 119 -5.06 15.18 -11.25
N SER A 120 -5.17 13.95 -10.75
CA SER A 120 -6.32 13.57 -9.92
C SER A 120 -6.41 14.42 -8.66
N ALA A 121 -7.62 14.90 -8.36
CA ALA A 121 -7.88 15.63 -7.14
C ALA A 121 -7.58 14.76 -5.89
N PRO A 122 -7.24 15.37 -4.74
CA PRO A 122 -7.29 14.69 -3.46
C PRO A 122 -8.69 14.13 -3.22
N VAL A 123 -8.77 12.90 -2.71
CA VAL A 123 -10.00 12.38 -2.12
C VAL A 123 -10.17 13.06 -0.76
N GLY A 124 -11.24 13.84 -0.62
CA GLY A 124 -11.64 14.51 0.62
C GLY A 124 -12.62 13.67 1.42
#